data_AF-A0AAV8VZ45-F1
#
_entry.id   AF-A0AAV8VZ45-F1
#
_cell.length_a   1.000
_cell.length_b   1.000
_cell.length_c   1.000
_cell.angle_alpha   90.00
_cell.angle_beta   90.00
_cell.angle_gamma   90.00
#
_symmetry.space_group_name_H-M   'P 1'
#
loop_
_entity.id
_entity.type
_entity.pdbx_description
1 polymer ?
#
loop_
_entity_poly.entity_id
_entity_poly.type
_entity_poly.pdbx_seq_one_letter_code
_entity_poly.pdbx_strand_id
1 'polypeptide(L)'
;MKKLKRSCKLIADNNYDEKNGNKSLLLSTFDNEPGYYQEIIHPLLASKHETELIYWLKLTNLIKSKQTCSKRTIGGMCNNAMSWISAKGSGSYQWKCQICPKRKSIKDDSIFSGLSCSFKDAIRIILAWCKSYHVDSVSNMLGVNNSTVEELYIRSASVAERYMTSNIKEWQIGGPGIIVLVDTYPEGCANTSLTRMSRPILCLSEVKTMPQKYWLEALDRYSNLDTLSYLKQHILRIVQTIVRPGSILITPHTSTLCCYSDFEQLQVLYPIIVTTEELAKHNTDQQNVFTNLETIWKEVLNICEEAQFYCTSYIDLFLRSRMWALVYGNESFERLLYQISSMQ
;
A
#
# COMPACT_ATOMS: atom_id res chain seq x y z
N MET A 1 -25.70 -3.56 -29.97
CA MET A 1 -25.32 -2.97 -28.66
C MET A 1 -23.83 -2.66 -28.65
N LYS A 2 -23.46 -1.38 -28.76
CA LYS A 2 -22.07 -0.90 -28.76
C LYS A 2 -21.53 -0.84 -27.32
N LYS A 3 -20.40 -1.50 -27.05
CA LYS A 3 -19.65 -1.39 -25.79
C LYS A 3 -19.02 -0.01 -25.66
N LEU A 4 -19.53 0.82 -24.75
CA LEU A 4 -18.86 2.05 -24.32
C LEU A 4 -17.69 1.69 -23.40
N LYS A 5 -16.46 1.80 -23.91
CA LYS A 5 -15.25 1.98 -23.08
C LYS A 5 -15.32 3.38 -22.50
N ARG A 6 -15.60 3.52 -21.21
CA ARG A 6 -15.46 4.79 -20.49
C ARG A 6 -13.98 5.02 -20.21
N SER A 7 -13.42 6.00 -20.90
CA SER A 7 -12.11 6.59 -20.63
C SER A 7 -12.23 7.47 -19.38
N CYS A 8 -11.44 7.19 -18.34
CA CYS A 8 -11.26 8.11 -17.22
C CYS A 8 -10.34 9.24 -17.69
N LYS A 9 -10.93 10.38 -18.06
CA LYS A 9 -10.22 11.64 -18.25
C LYS A 9 -10.31 12.39 -16.91
N LEU A 10 -9.19 12.44 -16.19
CA LEU A 10 -9.00 13.42 -15.12
C LEU A 10 -8.57 14.76 -15.74
N ILE A 11 -9.10 15.84 -15.18
CA ILE A 11 -8.92 17.21 -15.62
C ILE A 11 -7.46 17.59 -15.44
N ALA A 12 -6.78 17.84 -16.55
CA ALA A 12 -5.44 18.38 -16.59
C ALA A 12 -5.56 19.90 -16.75
N ASP A 13 -5.40 20.64 -15.66
CA ASP A 13 -4.99 22.04 -15.71
C ASP A 13 -3.49 22.08 -15.40
N ASN A 14 -2.69 22.23 -16.46
CA ASN A 14 -1.66 23.27 -16.58
C ASN A 14 -0.77 23.02 -17.80
N ASN A 15 -0.82 23.98 -18.71
CA ASN A 15 0.08 24.17 -19.84
C ASN A 15 1.44 24.62 -19.30
N TYR A 16 2.50 23.82 -19.37
CA TYR A 16 3.88 24.31 -19.27
C TYR A 16 4.86 23.43 -20.06
N ASP A 17 5.42 24.00 -21.12
CA ASP A 17 6.61 23.51 -21.82
C ASP A 17 7.88 24.01 -21.10
N GLU A 18 8.26 23.32 -20.02
CA GLU A 18 9.56 23.43 -19.31
C GLU A 18 10.08 22.02 -18.93
N LYS A 19 10.34 21.17 -19.91
CA LYS A 19 10.29 19.70 -19.68
C LYS A 19 11.57 18.99 -19.25
N ASN A 20 12.76 19.60 -19.26
CA ASN A 20 14.01 18.88 -18.93
C ASN A 20 14.76 19.35 -17.67
N GLY A 21 14.78 20.65 -17.36
CA GLY A 21 15.44 21.16 -16.13
C GLY A 21 14.71 20.73 -14.85
N ASN A 22 13.37 20.81 -14.85
CA ASN A 22 12.55 20.50 -13.69
C ASN A 22 12.55 18.99 -13.33
N LYS A 23 12.67 18.09 -14.32
CA LYS A 23 12.71 16.64 -14.05
C LYS A 23 13.96 16.21 -13.28
N SER A 24 15.11 16.75 -13.65
CA SER A 24 16.38 16.42 -12.97
C SER A 24 16.36 16.91 -11.52
N LEU A 25 15.78 18.08 -11.26
CA LEU A 25 15.67 18.66 -9.91
C LEU A 25 14.66 17.90 -9.04
N LEU A 26 13.52 17.49 -9.62
CA LEU A 26 12.53 16.66 -8.94
C LEU A 26 13.13 15.30 -8.54
N LEU A 27 13.87 14.67 -9.44
CA LEU A 27 14.51 13.39 -9.17
C LEU A 27 15.62 13.51 -8.11
N SER A 28 16.45 14.57 -8.16
CA SER A 28 17.46 14.78 -7.12
C SER A 28 16.83 15.03 -5.75
N THR A 29 15.71 15.75 -5.70
CA THR A 29 14.98 15.97 -4.44
C THR A 29 14.37 14.66 -3.92
N PHE A 30 13.82 13.83 -4.82
CA PHE A 30 13.25 12.54 -4.47
C PHE A 30 14.30 11.56 -3.91
N ASP A 31 15.50 11.55 -4.50
CA ASP A 31 16.60 10.68 -4.09
C ASP A 31 17.29 11.15 -2.80
N ASN A 32 17.20 12.43 -2.43
CA ASN A 32 17.89 13.03 -1.27
C ASN A 32 17.29 12.70 0.12
N GLU A 33 16.67 11.53 0.30
CA GLU A 33 16.07 11.14 1.58
C GLU A 33 17.10 10.51 2.51
N PRO A 34 17.23 10.95 3.77
CA PRO A 34 18.21 10.39 4.70
C PRO A 34 17.95 8.91 5.03
N GLY A 35 18.99 8.19 5.44
CA GLY A 35 18.92 6.81 5.93
C GLY A 35 19.40 5.76 4.93
N TYR A 36 18.93 4.51 5.09
CA TYR A 36 19.42 3.34 4.35
C TYR A 36 19.39 3.53 2.82
N TYR A 37 18.35 4.16 2.29
CA TYR A 37 18.26 4.43 0.86
C TYR A 37 19.44 5.28 0.37
N GLN A 38 19.70 6.42 1.01
CA GLN A 38 20.75 7.33 0.57
C GLN A 38 22.15 6.80 0.81
N GLU A 39 22.36 6.08 1.91
CA GLU A 39 23.70 5.59 2.28
C GLU A 39 24.10 4.36 1.47
N ILE A 40 23.16 3.45 1.19
CA ILE A 40 23.47 2.14 0.59
C ILE A 40 22.97 2.04 -0.85
N ILE A 41 21.73 2.46 -1.10
CA ILE A 41 21.05 2.19 -2.39
C ILE A 41 21.38 3.25 -3.42
N HIS A 42 21.28 4.53 -3.08
CA HIS A 42 21.47 5.64 -4.00
C HIS A 42 22.85 5.61 -4.71
N PRO A 43 23.98 5.28 -4.05
CA PRO A 43 25.26 5.11 -4.74
C PRO A 43 25.24 4.01 -5.81
N LEU A 44 24.50 2.91 -5.57
CA LEU A 44 24.34 1.81 -6.53
C LEU A 44 23.48 2.20 -7.74
N LEU A 45 22.70 3.28 -7.63
CA LEU A 45 21.89 3.81 -8.73
C LEU A 45 22.68 4.79 -9.61
N ALA A 46 23.91 5.13 -9.27
CA ALA A 46 24.73 6.01 -10.10
C ALA A 46 25.07 5.36 -11.46
N SER A 47 25.24 6.19 -12.49
CA SER A 47 25.65 5.71 -13.81
C SER A 47 26.99 4.96 -13.71
N LYS A 48 27.14 3.85 -14.43
CA LYS A 48 28.31 2.94 -14.41
C LYS A 48 28.38 1.98 -13.22
N HIS A 49 27.43 2.03 -12.28
CA HIS A 49 27.33 1.09 -11.15
C HIS A 49 26.27 -0.01 -11.39
N GLU A 50 25.87 -0.24 -12.63
CA GLU A 50 24.81 -1.19 -12.95
C GLU A 50 25.19 -2.63 -12.57
N THR A 51 26.48 -2.96 -12.64
CA THR A 51 26.97 -4.31 -12.28
C THR A 51 26.91 -4.53 -10.77
N GLU A 52 27.33 -3.53 -10.00
CA GLU A 52 27.28 -3.50 -8.53
C GLU A 52 25.83 -3.60 -8.05
N LEU A 53 24.91 -2.88 -8.70
CA LEU A 53 23.47 -2.99 -8.43
C LEU A 53 22.97 -4.42 -8.63
N ILE A 54 23.35 -5.09 -9.72
CA ILE A 54 22.97 -6.51 -9.95
C ILE A 54 23.56 -7.42 -8.87
N TYR A 55 24.80 -7.22 -8.46
CA TYR A 55 25.40 -8.00 -7.38
C TYR A 55 24.67 -7.80 -6.06
N TRP A 56 24.36 -6.55 -5.73
CA TRP A 56 23.58 -6.23 -4.53
C TRP A 56 22.19 -6.88 -4.58
N LEU A 57 21.46 -6.78 -5.69
CA LEU A 57 20.14 -7.41 -5.86
C LEU A 57 20.18 -8.94 -5.68
N LYS A 58 21.27 -9.59 -6.09
CA LYS A 58 21.48 -11.03 -5.86
C LYS A 58 21.80 -11.34 -4.41
N LEU A 59 22.65 -10.52 -3.78
CA LEU A 59 23.06 -10.68 -2.39
C LEU A 59 21.87 -10.53 -1.45
N THR A 60 20.96 -9.60 -1.76
CA THR A 60 19.73 -9.36 -1.00
C THR A 60 18.56 -10.24 -1.45
N ASN A 61 18.78 -11.25 -2.31
CA ASN A 61 17.72 -12.12 -2.83
C ASN A 61 16.50 -11.37 -3.41
N LEU A 62 16.71 -10.17 -3.95
CA LEU A 62 15.69 -9.44 -4.71
C LEU A 62 15.60 -9.97 -6.15
N ILE A 63 16.66 -10.62 -6.62
CA ILE A 63 16.68 -11.49 -7.80
C ILE A 63 17.45 -12.76 -7.49
N LYS A 64 17.22 -13.81 -8.28
CA LYS A 64 17.95 -15.08 -8.13
C LYS A 64 19.46 -14.90 -8.18
N SER A 65 20.16 -15.47 -7.20
CA SER A 65 21.63 -15.53 -7.19
C SER A 65 22.19 -16.56 -8.18
N LYS A 66 21.44 -17.64 -8.44
CA LYS A 66 21.81 -18.76 -9.33
C LYS A 66 20.62 -19.16 -10.20
N GLN A 67 20.89 -19.67 -11.40
CA GLN A 67 19.86 -20.15 -12.32
C GLN A 67 20.33 -21.38 -13.09
N THR A 68 19.43 -22.34 -13.32
CA THR A 68 19.69 -23.55 -14.11
C THR A 68 18.87 -23.56 -15.40
N CYS A 69 19.42 -24.22 -16.42
CA CYS A 69 18.79 -24.29 -17.72
C CYS A 69 17.69 -25.35 -17.76
N SER A 70 16.46 -24.95 -18.06
CA SER A 70 15.30 -25.84 -18.19
C SER A 70 14.97 -26.22 -19.65
N LYS A 71 15.92 -26.12 -20.58
CA LYS A 71 15.68 -26.48 -21.99
C LYS A 71 15.67 -28.01 -22.13
N ARG A 72 14.59 -28.57 -22.70
CA ARG A 72 14.55 -29.97 -23.13
C ARG A 72 15.47 -30.14 -24.35
N THR A 73 16.35 -31.13 -24.27
CA THR A 73 17.30 -31.54 -25.31
C THR A 73 17.07 -33.02 -25.65
N ILE A 74 17.74 -33.51 -26.69
CA ILE A 74 17.61 -34.90 -27.15
C ILE A 74 17.99 -35.90 -26.04
N GLY A 75 18.93 -35.54 -25.15
CA GLY A 75 19.35 -36.36 -24.00
C GLY A 75 18.63 -36.06 -22.69
N GLY A 76 17.51 -35.33 -22.70
CA GLY A 76 16.77 -34.93 -21.49
C GLY A 76 16.87 -33.43 -21.17
N MET A 77 16.68 -33.05 -19.89
CA MET A 77 16.72 -31.64 -19.47
C MET A 77 18.16 -31.15 -19.32
N CYS A 78 18.49 -30.01 -19.92
CA CYS A 78 19.85 -29.48 -19.94
C CYS A 78 20.45 -29.31 -18.53
N ASN A 79 19.68 -28.84 -17.54
CA ASN A 79 20.02 -28.66 -16.11
C ASN A 79 21.33 -27.93 -15.77
N ASN A 80 22.10 -27.49 -16.77
CA ASN A 80 23.36 -26.80 -16.60
C ASN A 80 23.17 -25.42 -15.97
N ALA A 81 24.16 -25.00 -15.19
CA ALA A 81 24.22 -23.65 -14.64
C ALA A 81 24.20 -22.60 -15.76
N MET A 82 23.49 -21.50 -15.52
CA MET A 82 23.47 -20.34 -16.41
C MET A 82 24.38 -19.26 -15.83
N SER A 83 25.20 -18.65 -16.69
CA SER A 83 25.98 -17.46 -16.35
C SER A 83 25.19 -16.21 -16.76
N TRP A 84 25.19 -15.17 -15.94
CA TRP A 84 24.61 -13.90 -16.33
C TRP A 84 25.57 -13.15 -17.26
N ILE A 85 25.03 -12.46 -18.26
CA ILE A 85 25.77 -11.66 -19.23
C ILE A 85 25.05 -10.33 -19.46
N SER A 86 25.80 -9.30 -19.85
CA SER A 86 25.19 -8.08 -20.40
C SER A 86 24.51 -8.41 -21.73
N ALA A 87 23.28 -7.93 -21.90
CA ALA A 87 22.55 -7.99 -23.16
C ALA A 87 22.68 -6.65 -23.91
N LYS A 88 22.27 -6.62 -25.19
CA LYS A 88 22.26 -5.39 -26.00
C LYS A 88 21.13 -4.48 -25.49
N GLY A 89 21.49 -3.25 -25.11
CA GLY A 89 20.61 -2.27 -24.46
C GLY A 89 21.14 -1.93 -23.06
N SER A 90 21.19 -0.63 -22.73
CA SER A 90 21.71 -0.16 -21.44
C SER A 90 20.97 -0.82 -20.26
N GLY A 91 21.74 -1.35 -19.30
CA GLY A 91 21.19 -1.94 -18.07
C GLY A 91 20.46 -3.28 -18.24
N SER A 92 20.51 -3.91 -19.42
CA SER A 92 19.86 -5.19 -19.67
C SER A 92 20.82 -6.36 -19.39
N TYR A 93 20.44 -7.25 -18.47
CA TYR A 93 21.20 -8.46 -18.14
C TYR A 93 20.33 -9.70 -18.35
N GLN A 94 20.96 -10.80 -18.77
CA GLN A 94 20.28 -12.06 -19.06
C GLN A 94 21.08 -13.24 -18.54
N TRP A 95 20.38 -14.29 -18.10
CA TRP A 95 20.97 -15.60 -17.91
C TRP A 95 21.21 -16.26 -19.27
N LYS A 96 22.42 -16.75 -19.52
CA LYS A 96 22.78 -17.55 -20.69
C LYS A 96 23.29 -18.91 -20.24
N CYS A 97 22.72 -19.98 -20.80
CA CYS A 97 23.22 -21.33 -20.56
C CYS A 97 24.60 -21.49 -21.23
N GLN A 98 25.53 -22.15 -20.54
CA GLN A 98 26.88 -22.38 -21.07
C GLN A 98 26.91 -23.41 -22.20
N ILE A 99 25.94 -24.33 -22.24
CA ILE A 99 25.92 -25.47 -23.18
C ILE A 99 24.93 -25.26 -24.33
N CYS A 100 23.78 -24.63 -24.09
CA CYS A 100 22.74 -24.47 -25.11
C CYS A 100 22.40 -22.99 -25.34
N PRO A 101 21.76 -22.63 -26.48
CA PRO A 101 21.49 -21.23 -26.81
C PRO A 101 20.36 -20.60 -25.97
N LYS A 102 19.86 -21.29 -24.93
CA LYS A 102 18.76 -20.77 -24.10
C LYS A 102 19.22 -19.56 -23.30
N ARG A 103 18.39 -18.52 -23.35
CA ARG A 103 18.50 -17.32 -22.51
C ARG A 103 17.23 -17.17 -21.65
N LYS A 104 17.37 -16.51 -20.51
CA LYS A 104 16.28 -16.10 -19.62
C LYS A 104 16.54 -14.68 -19.12
N SER A 105 15.49 -13.93 -18.80
CA SER A 105 15.69 -12.61 -18.19
C SER A 105 16.29 -12.78 -16.81
N ILE A 106 17.16 -11.87 -16.39
CA ILE A 106 17.66 -11.89 -15.01
C ILE A 106 16.55 -11.53 -14.00
N LYS A 107 15.47 -10.89 -14.47
CA LYS A 107 14.28 -10.53 -13.70
C LYS A 107 13.29 -11.67 -13.51
N ASP A 108 13.42 -12.76 -14.26
CA ASP A 108 12.49 -13.89 -14.16
C ASP A 108 12.50 -14.43 -12.73
N ASP A 109 11.33 -14.88 -12.25
CA ASP A 109 11.13 -15.41 -10.89
C ASP A 109 11.48 -14.42 -9.76
N SER A 110 11.26 -13.12 -9.98
CA SER A 110 11.43 -12.06 -8.97
C SER A 110 10.27 -11.06 -9.01
N ILE A 111 10.26 -10.11 -8.07
CA ILE A 111 9.32 -8.98 -8.10
C ILE A 111 9.45 -8.12 -9.37
N PHE A 112 10.55 -8.23 -10.11
CA PHE A 112 10.80 -7.48 -11.33
C PHE A 112 10.37 -8.21 -12.61
N SER A 113 9.81 -9.42 -12.49
CA SER A 113 9.46 -10.27 -13.63
C SER A 113 8.50 -9.57 -14.59
N GLY A 114 8.80 -9.60 -15.89
CA GLY A 114 7.96 -8.98 -16.94
C GLY A 114 8.01 -7.45 -17.01
N LEU A 115 8.74 -6.75 -16.13
CA LEU A 115 8.81 -5.29 -16.14
C LEU A 115 9.73 -4.76 -17.26
N SER A 116 9.27 -3.73 -17.95
CA SER A 116 9.99 -3.07 -19.04
C SER A 116 11.04 -2.04 -18.59
N CYS A 117 10.95 -1.51 -17.36
CA CYS A 117 11.86 -0.48 -16.84
C CYS A 117 13.23 -1.03 -16.40
N SER A 118 14.20 -0.15 -16.14
CA SER A 118 15.49 -0.57 -15.57
C SER A 118 15.36 -1.01 -14.10
N PHE A 119 16.35 -1.72 -13.55
CA PHE A 119 16.37 -2.01 -12.11
C PHE A 119 16.41 -0.75 -11.25
N LYS A 120 17.15 0.27 -11.72
CA LYS A 120 17.22 1.57 -11.05
C LYS A 120 15.85 2.21 -10.90
N ASP A 121 15.08 2.25 -12.00
CA ASP A 121 13.74 2.82 -11.97
C ASP A 121 12.80 1.93 -11.15
N ALA A 122 12.91 0.60 -11.26
CA ALA A 122 12.10 -0.31 -10.46
C ALA A 122 12.29 -0.12 -8.94
N ILE A 123 13.54 0.04 -8.50
CA ILE A 123 13.87 0.33 -7.10
C ILE A 123 13.29 1.67 -6.65
N ARG A 124 13.40 2.72 -7.49
CA ARG A 124 12.79 4.02 -7.20
C ARG A 124 11.26 3.98 -7.17
N ILE A 125 10.63 3.17 -8.01
CA ILE A 125 9.18 2.97 -7.98
C ILE A 125 8.76 2.32 -6.66
N ILE A 126 9.49 1.31 -6.18
CA ILE A 126 9.22 0.70 -4.87
C ILE A 126 9.39 1.73 -3.74
N LEU A 127 10.44 2.55 -3.77
CA LEU A 127 10.61 3.66 -2.83
C LEU A 127 9.45 4.64 -2.88
N ALA A 128 9.01 5.01 -4.08
CA ALA A 128 7.91 5.95 -4.27
C ALA A 128 6.59 5.42 -3.71
N TRP A 129 6.35 4.10 -3.80
CA TRP A 129 5.21 3.45 -3.14
C TRP A 129 5.29 3.57 -1.62
N CYS A 130 6.48 3.34 -1.03
CA CYS A 130 6.73 3.49 0.40
C CYS A 130 6.52 4.92 0.90
N LYS A 131 6.72 5.91 0.03
CA LYS A 131 6.48 7.35 0.28
C LYS A 131 5.06 7.81 -0.10
N SER A 132 4.21 6.88 -0.56
CA SER A 132 2.86 7.17 -1.03
C SER A 132 2.79 8.23 -2.15
N TYR A 133 3.75 8.24 -3.07
CA TYR A 133 3.68 9.10 -4.26
C TYR A 133 2.63 8.59 -5.25
N HIS A 134 1.95 9.51 -5.94
CA HIS A 134 1.00 9.16 -7.00
C HIS A 134 1.70 8.54 -8.22
N VAL A 135 1.03 7.57 -8.86
CA VAL A 135 1.53 6.84 -10.04
C VAL A 135 1.97 7.79 -11.16
N ASP A 136 1.12 8.77 -11.50
CA ASP A 136 1.41 9.74 -12.56
C ASP A 136 2.65 10.58 -12.26
N SER A 137 2.84 10.99 -11.00
CA SER A 137 3.99 11.79 -10.59
C SER A 137 5.28 10.99 -10.78
N VAL A 138 5.29 9.72 -10.38
CA VAL A 138 6.45 8.83 -10.49
C VAL A 138 6.76 8.50 -11.95
N SER A 139 5.72 8.17 -12.73
CA SER A 139 5.82 7.93 -14.17
C SER A 139 6.44 9.11 -14.91
N ASN A 140 5.95 10.32 -14.64
CA ASN A 140 6.46 11.55 -15.24
C ASN A 140 7.90 11.87 -14.81
N MET A 141 8.21 11.66 -13.52
CA MET A 141 9.52 11.87 -12.92
C MET A 141 10.58 10.92 -13.50
N LEU A 142 10.25 9.63 -13.64
CA LEU A 142 11.18 8.60 -14.11
C LEU A 142 11.16 8.40 -15.63
N GLY A 143 10.14 8.91 -16.32
CA GLY A 143 9.94 8.66 -17.76
C GLY A 143 9.57 7.21 -18.05
N VAL A 144 8.85 6.54 -17.14
CA VAL A 144 8.43 5.14 -17.23
C VAL A 144 6.91 5.08 -17.37
N ASN A 145 6.37 4.16 -18.18
CA ASN A 145 4.93 4.02 -18.37
C ASN A 145 4.17 3.81 -17.04
N ASN A 146 3.01 4.46 -16.89
CA ASN A 146 2.11 4.29 -15.74
C ASN A 146 1.85 2.82 -15.40
N SER A 147 1.59 1.98 -16.41
CA SER A 147 1.31 0.56 -16.21
C SER A 147 2.46 -0.18 -15.51
N THR A 148 3.70 0.22 -15.75
CA THR A 148 4.88 -0.38 -15.09
C THR A 148 4.98 0.08 -13.63
N VAL A 149 4.64 1.34 -13.36
CA VAL A 149 4.58 1.89 -11.99
C VAL A 149 3.47 1.20 -11.20
N GLU A 150 2.26 1.14 -11.76
CA GLU A 150 1.09 0.46 -11.18
C GLU A 150 1.37 -1.01 -10.87
N GLU A 151 1.98 -1.74 -11.80
CA GLU A 151 2.32 -3.16 -11.61
C GLU A 151 3.25 -3.36 -10.40
N LEU A 152 4.25 -2.49 -10.22
CA LEU A 152 5.13 -2.54 -9.05
C LEU A 152 4.44 -2.10 -7.77
N TYR A 153 3.53 -1.12 -7.82
CA TYR A 153 2.72 -0.72 -6.68
C TYR A 153 1.82 -1.88 -6.21
N ILE A 154 1.16 -2.56 -7.16
CA ILE A 154 0.35 -3.77 -6.89
C ILE A 154 1.19 -4.85 -6.21
N ARG A 155 2.37 -5.16 -6.76
CA ARG A 155 3.27 -6.16 -6.18
C ARG A 155 3.76 -5.77 -4.78
N SER A 156 4.11 -4.50 -4.58
CA SER A 156 4.58 -3.97 -3.29
C SER A 156 3.47 -4.05 -2.23
N ALA A 157 2.27 -3.58 -2.56
CA ALA A 157 1.12 -3.68 -1.69
C ALA A 157 0.74 -5.13 -1.37
N SER A 158 0.85 -6.05 -2.33
CA SER A 158 0.59 -7.48 -2.08
C SER A 158 1.61 -8.11 -1.10
N VAL A 159 2.89 -7.72 -1.19
CA VAL A 159 3.92 -8.16 -0.22
C VAL A 159 3.62 -7.60 1.16
N ALA A 160 3.33 -6.29 1.24
CA ALA A 160 2.97 -5.62 2.49
C ALA A 160 1.74 -6.27 3.14
N GLU A 161 0.65 -6.46 2.39
CA GLU A 161 -0.59 -7.09 2.87
C GLU A 161 -0.35 -8.51 3.38
N ARG A 162 0.44 -9.32 2.67
CA ARG A 162 0.79 -10.66 3.13
C ARG A 162 1.54 -10.63 4.45
N TYR A 163 2.48 -9.70 4.60
CA TYR A 163 3.21 -9.52 5.86
C TYR A 163 2.26 -9.08 6.99
N MET A 164 1.43 -8.06 6.72
CA MET A 164 0.44 -7.52 7.68
C MET A 164 -0.49 -8.61 8.19
N THR A 165 -1.05 -9.41 7.27
CA THR A 165 -1.96 -10.51 7.61
C THR A 165 -1.27 -11.66 8.34
N SER A 166 -0.04 -12.03 7.95
CA SER A 166 0.72 -13.09 8.61
C SER A 166 1.20 -12.69 10.02
N ASN A 167 1.41 -11.39 10.25
CA ASN A 167 1.91 -10.83 11.50
C ASN A 167 0.85 -9.96 12.20
N ILE A 168 -0.42 -10.33 12.08
CA ILE A 168 -1.55 -9.50 12.49
C ILE A 168 -1.43 -8.94 13.92
N LYS A 169 -0.80 -9.68 14.84
CA LYS A 169 -0.56 -9.25 16.23
C LYS A 169 0.23 -7.94 16.36
N GLU A 170 1.12 -7.64 15.40
CA GLU A 170 1.89 -6.39 15.36
C GLU A 170 1.06 -5.20 14.84
N TRP A 171 0.00 -5.51 14.09
CA TRP A 171 -0.90 -4.57 13.43
C TRP A 171 -2.20 -4.35 14.18
N GLN A 172 -2.46 -5.17 15.20
CA GLN A 172 -3.60 -5.00 16.07
C GLN A 172 -3.52 -3.70 16.84
N ILE A 173 -4.68 -3.07 17.02
CA ILE A 173 -4.83 -1.82 17.77
C ILE A 173 -5.63 -2.04 19.05
N GLY A 174 -5.47 -1.12 20.00
CA GLY A 174 -6.18 -1.15 21.27
C GLY A 174 -5.62 -2.15 22.28
N GLY A 175 -6.50 -2.67 23.13
CA GLY A 175 -6.19 -3.56 24.24
C GLY A 175 -6.99 -3.21 25.49
N PRO A 176 -6.83 -3.96 26.58
CA PRO A 176 -7.56 -3.72 27.83
C PRO A 176 -7.52 -2.25 28.27
N GLY A 177 -8.69 -1.62 28.33
CA GLY A 177 -8.86 -0.22 28.75
C GLY A 177 -8.42 0.85 27.72
N ILE A 178 -7.97 0.45 26.52
CA ILE A 178 -7.62 1.37 25.45
C ILE A 178 -8.86 1.66 24.61
N ILE A 179 -9.03 2.94 24.27
CA ILE A 179 -10.13 3.42 23.46
C ILE A 179 -9.83 3.19 21.97
N VAL A 180 -10.79 2.60 21.26
CA VAL A 180 -10.75 2.44 19.81
C VAL A 180 -12.02 3.04 19.20
N LEU A 181 -11.83 4.03 18.33
CA LEU A 181 -12.90 4.60 17.52
C LEU A 181 -13.18 3.68 16.33
N VAL A 182 -14.45 3.39 16.08
CA VAL A 182 -14.90 2.56 14.97
C VAL A 182 -15.97 3.30 14.21
N ASP A 183 -15.69 3.61 12.94
CA ASP A 183 -16.61 4.37 12.11
C ASP A 183 -16.40 4.06 10.62
N THR A 184 -17.24 4.60 9.75
CA THR A 184 -17.15 4.45 8.29
C THR A 184 -17.19 5.78 7.58
N TYR A 185 -16.27 5.97 6.63
CA TYR A 185 -16.29 7.07 5.69
C TYR A 185 -17.16 6.72 4.46
N PRO A 186 -17.97 7.66 3.91
CA PRO A 186 -18.16 9.05 4.35
C PRO A 186 -19.24 9.25 5.42
N GLU A 187 -20.02 8.21 5.74
CA GLU A 187 -21.26 8.33 6.52
C GLU A 187 -21.08 8.89 7.93
N GLY A 188 -20.13 8.39 8.71
CA GLY A 188 -19.92 8.84 10.08
C GLY A 188 -18.77 9.83 10.24
N CYS A 189 -17.63 9.59 9.57
CA CYS A 189 -16.46 10.42 9.80
C CYS A 189 -16.55 11.83 9.18
N ALA A 190 -17.35 12.01 8.13
CA ALA A 190 -17.29 13.23 7.31
C ALA A 190 -18.57 14.09 7.30
N ASN A 191 -19.70 13.64 7.87
CA ASN A 191 -21.00 14.35 7.78
C ASN A 191 -21.32 14.87 6.35
N THR A 192 -20.81 14.21 5.29
CA THR A 192 -20.93 14.70 3.92
C THR A 192 -22.03 13.96 3.16
N SER A 193 -22.83 14.73 2.41
CA SER A 193 -23.91 14.23 1.55
C SER A 193 -23.44 13.55 0.25
N LEU A 194 -22.13 13.33 0.07
CA LEU A 194 -21.49 12.75 -1.13
C LEU A 194 -21.64 11.22 -1.25
N THR A 195 -22.52 10.61 -0.46
CA THR A 195 -22.56 9.18 -0.12
C THR A 195 -22.77 8.19 -1.28
N ARG A 196 -23.38 8.60 -2.40
CA ARG A 196 -23.78 7.63 -3.45
C ARG A 196 -22.66 7.20 -4.39
N MET A 197 -21.59 7.99 -4.50
CA MET A 197 -20.51 7.73 -5.45
C MET A 197 -19.21 7.26 -4.80
N SER A 198 -19.04 7.51 -3.52
CA SER A 198 -17.86 7.08 -2.75
C SER A 198 -17.88 5.58 -2.48
N ARG A 199 -16.70 4.95 -2.45
CA ARG A 199 -16.55 3.59 -1.90
C ARG A 199 -16.49 3.73 -0.37
N PRO A 200 -17.32 3.01 0.40
CA PRO A 200 -17.25 3.09 1.84
C PRO A 200 -15.89 2.57 2.34
N ILE A 201 -15.37 3.15 3.41
CA ILE A 201 -14.11 2.72 4.04
C ILE A 201 -14.38 2.56 5.53
N LEU A 202 -14.07 1.39 6.09
CA LEU A 202 -14.05 1.16 7.53
C LEU A 202 -12.81 1.84 8.11
N CYS A 203 -13.03 2.67 9.13
CA CYS A 203 -12.01 3.42 9.84
C CYS A 203 -11.93 2.95 11.29
N LEU A 204 -10.79 2.40 11.69
CA LEU A 204 -10.50 2.04 13.07
C LEU A 204 -9.32 2.90 13.55
N SER A 205 -9.43 3.54 14.71
CA SER A 205 -8.35 4.39 15.24
C SER A 205 -8.16 4.22 16.74
N GLU A 206 -6.91 4.03 17.18
CA GLU A 206 -6.52 3.91 18.58
C GLU A 206 -6.29 5.28 19.20
N VAL A 207 -6.99 5.58 20.30
CA VAL A 207 -6.82 6.83 21.05
C VAL A 207 -5.87 6.58 22.23
N LYS A 208 -4.57 6.51 21.94
CA LYS A 208 -3.53 6.29 22.95
C LYS A 208 -2.30 7.16 22.74
N THR A 209 -1.82 7.27 21.51
CA THR A 209 -0.62 8.02 21.14
C THR A 209 -0.89 8.92 19.95
N MET A 210 -0.11 9.98 19.82
CA MET A 210 -0.08 10.87 18.64
C MET A 210 1.27 10.69 17.94
N PRO A 211 1.33 10.36 16.63
CA PRO A 211 0.20 10.08 15.75
C PRO A 211 -0.53 8.78 16.14
N GLN A 212 -1.81 8.69 15.78
CA GLN A 212 -2.65 7.53 16.10
C GLN A 212 -2.31 6.35 15.22
N LYS A 213 -2.38 5.15 15.79
CA LYS A 213 -2.45 3.93 14.98
C LYS A 213 -3.86 3.80 14.43
N TYR A 214 -3.97 3.51 13.14
CA TYR A 214 -5.25 3.27 12.49
C TYR A 214 -5.20 2.06 11.57
N TRP A 215 -6.38 1.50 11.31
CA TRP A 215 -6.61 0.49 10.30
C TRP A 215 -7.74 0.94 9.37
N LEU A 216 -7.49 0.86 8.06
CA LEU A 216 -8.43 1.25 7.02
C LEU A 216 -8.71 0.06 6.10
N GLU A 217 -10.00 -0.20 5.85
CA GLU A 217 -10.43 -1.25 4.93
C GLU A 217 -11.46 -0.72 3.94
N ALA A 218 -11.20 -0.83 2.63
CA ALA A 218 -12.17 -0.42 1.63
C ALA A 218 -13.27 -1.48 1.50
N LEU A 219 -14.51 -1.04 1.67
CA LEU A 219 -15.67 -1.90 1.69
C LEU A 219 -16.32 -1.98 0.31
N ASP A 220 -17.05 -3.06 0.05
CA ASP A 220 -17.88 -3.16 -1.14
C ASP A 220 -19.09 -2.22 -1.05
N ARG A 221 -19.56 -1.76 -2.21
CA ARG A 221 -20.82 -1.01 -2.27
C ARG A 221 -21.99 -1.97 -2.05
N TYR A 222 -22.97 -1.53 -1.27
CA TYR A 222 -24.21 -2.27 -1.03
C TYR A 222 -25.37 -1.61 -1.77
N SER A 223 -26.36 -2.40 -2.17
CA SER A 223 -27.54 -1.93 -2.90
C SER A 223 -28.86 -2.48 -2.37
N ASN A 224 -28.80 -3.46 -1.47
CA ASN A 224 -29.96 -4.13 -0.87
C ASN A 224 -29.63 -4.60 0.56
N LEU A 225 -30.64 -5.10 1.27
CA LEU A 225 -30.51 -5.52 2.67
C LEU A 225 -29.59 -6.73 2.87
N ASP A 226 -29.53 -7.65 1.91
CA ASP A 226 -28.67 -8.85 2.00
C ASP A 226 -27.19 -8.47 1.92
N THR A 227 -26.83 -7.64 0.93
CA THR A 227 -25.47 -7.12 0.77
C THR A 227 -25.06 -6.24 1.95
N LEU A 228 -25.99 -5.47 2.51
CA LEU A 228 -25.76 -4.69 3.72
C LEU A 228 -25.48 -5.58 4.94
N SER A 229 -26.27 -6.62 5.14
CA SER A 229 -26.11 -7.55 6.27
C SER A 229 -24.78 -8.32 6.20
N TYR A 230 -24.41 -8.76 5.00
CA TYR A 230 -23.09 -9.37 4.75
C TYR A 230 -21.95 -8.40 5.10
N LEU A 231 -22.09 -7.13 4.70
CA LEU A 231 -21.06 -6.13 4.92
C LEU A 231 -20.91 -5.77 6.41
N LYS A 232 -22.02 -5.64 7.14
CA LYS A 232 -21.99 -5.49 8.61
C LYS A 232 -21.26 -6.66 9.27
N GLN A 233 -21.58 -7.89 8.88
CA GLN A 233 -20.88 -9.07 9.40
C GLN A 233 -19.39 -9.07 9.06
N HIS A 234 -19.01 -8.58 7.88
CA HIS A 234 -17.61 -8.45 7.48
C HIS A 234 -16.88 -7.41 8.34
N ILE A 235 -17.48 -6.25 8.59
CA ILE A 235 -16.95 -5.22 9.50
C ILE A 235 -16.68 -5.80 10.89
N LEU A 236 -17.65 -6.53 11.45
CA LEU A 236 -17.50 -7.12 12.79
C LEU A 236 -16.35 -8.12 12.85
N ARG A 237 -16.15 -8.92 11.79
CA ARG A 237 -14.98 -9.83 11.70
C ARG A 237 -13.66 -9.06 11.63
N ILE A 238 -13.61 -7.95 10.88
CA ILE A 238 -12.43 -7.08 10.83
C ILE A 238 -12.15 -6.52 12.22
N VAL A 239 -13.16 -5.97 12.90
CA VAL A 239 -13.03 -5.43 14.26
C VAL A 239 -12.52 -6.52 15.21
N GLN A 240 -13.06 -7.73 15.18
CA GLN A 240 -12.57 -8.86 15.99
C GLN A 240 -11.13 -9.27 15.67
N THR A 241 -10.69 -9.08 14.43
CA THR A 241 -9.35 -9.47 13.98
C THR A 241 -8.31 -8.41 14.33
N ILE A 242 -8.67 -7.13 14.16
CA ILE A 242 -7.76 -5.98 14.26
C ILE A 242 -7.78 -5.35 15.64
N VAL A 243 -8.94 -5.27 16.30
CA VAL A 243 -9.06 -4.65 17.62
C VAL A 243 -8.82 -5.72 18.69
N ARG A 244 -7.95 -5.42 19.64
CA ARG A 244 -7.63 -6.36 20.72
C ARG A 244 -8.78 -6.46 21.72
N PRO A 245 -9.15 -7.67 22.19
CA PRO A 245 -10.16 -7.84 23.23
C PRO A 245 -9.89 -7.01 24.49
N GLY A 246 -10.96 -6.59 25.16
CA GLY A 246 -10.92 -5.71 26.33
C GLY A 246 -10.77 -4.22 26.00
N SER A 247 -10.69 -3.85 24.72
CA SER A 247 -10.77 -2.45 24.28
C SER A 247 -12.13 -1.84 24.60
N ILE A 248 -12.14 -0.52 24.74
CA ILE A 248 -13.36 0.29 24.83
C ILE A 248 -13.70 0.74 23.42
N LEU A 249 -14.82 0.28 22.87
CA LEU A 249 -15.23 0.66 21.52
C LEU A 249 -16.10 1.91 21.56
N ILE A 250 -15.79 2.88 20.70
CA ILE A 250 -16.64 4.04 20.46
C ILE A 250 -17.18 3.96 19.04
N THR A 251 -18.49 3.92 18.89
CA THR A 251 -19.19 3.84 17.59
C THR A 251 -20.17 5.01 17.44
N PRO A 252 -20.59 5.41 16.24
CA PRO A 252 -21.71 6.33 16.09
C PRO A 252 -23.03 5.67 16.56
N HIS A 253 -23.97 6.46 17.12
CA HIS A 253 -25.29 5.93 17.46
C HIS A 253 -26.07 5.54 16.22
N THR A 254 -26.03 6.38 15.18
CA THR A 254 -26.70 6.14 13.91
C THR A 254 -25.71 6.09 12.75
N SER A 255 -25.54 4.91 12.15
CA SER A 255 -24.82 4.69 10.89
C SER A 255 -25.41 3.45 10.21
N THR A 256 -25.49 3.46 8.88
CA THR A 256 -25.99 2.35 8.07
C THR A 256 -25.05 1.15 8.16
N LEU A 257 -23.74 1.40 8.24
CA LEU A 257 -22.71 0.35 8.24
C LEU A 257 -22.15 0.02 9.62
N CYS A 258 -22.15 0.96 10.55
CA CYS A 258 -21.51 0.82 11.86
C CYS A 258 -22.33 1.46 12.98
N CYS A 259 -23.58 1.03 13.20
CA CYS A 259 -24.34 1.52 14.36
C CYS A 259 -24.06 0.71 15.62
N TYR A 260 -24.21 1.35 16.77
CA TYR A 260 -24.05 0.74 18.10
C TYR A 260 -24.73 -0.64 18.24
N SER A 261 -25.97 -0.79 17.76
CA SER A 261 -26.73 -2.05 17.87
C SER A 261 -26.05 -3.23 17.16
N ASP A 262 -25.30 -2.98 16.08
CA ASP A 262 -24.59 -4.04 15.37
C ASP A 262 -23.44 -4.62 16.21
N PHE A 263 -22.89 -3.80 17.12
CA PHE A 263 -21.73 -4.12 17.94
C PHE A 263 -22.10 -4.74 19.29
N GLU A 264 -23.37 -4.73 19.70
CA GLU A 264 -23.82 -5.33 20.97
C GLU A 264 -23.45 -6.81 21.09
N GLN A 265 -23.46 -7.55 19.97
CA GLN A 265 -23.02 -8.95 19.95
C GLN A 265 -21.53 -9.15 20.28
N LEU A 266 -20.73 -8.09 20.21
CA LEU A 266 -19.30 -8.12 20.53
C LEU A 266 -19.01 -7.78 22.00
N GLN A 267 -20.03 -7.50 22.82
CA GLN A 267 -19.86 -7.16 24.25
C GLN A 267 -19.06 -8.19 25.05
N VAL A 268 -19.10 -9.47 24.65
CA VAL A 268 -18.30 -10.54 25.26
C VAL A 268 -16.80 -10.28 25.12
N LEU A 269 -16.36 -9.73 23.99
CA LEU A 269 -14.96 -9.41 23.72
C LEU A 269 -14.60 -7.97 24.12
N TYR A 270 -15.58 -7.06 24.06
CA TYR A 270 -15.42 -5.64 24.35
C TYR A 270 -16.48 -5.22 25.39
N PRO A 271 -16.16 -5.33 26.69
CA PRO A 271 -17.15 -5.12 27.75
C PRO A 271 -17.76 -3.72 27.80
N ILE A 272 -17.08 -2.73 27.20
CA ILE A 272 -17.50 -1.34 27.17
C ILE A 272 -17.60 -0.91 25.71
N ILE A 273 -18.83 -0.68 25.26
CA ILE A 273 -19.16 -0.12 23.94
C ILE A 273 -20.00 1.11 24.20
N VAL A 274 -19.58 2.26 23.68
CA VAL A 274 -20.18 3.57 23.98
C VAL A 274 -20.43 4.30 22.67
N THR A 275 -21.48 5.11 22.60
CA THR A 275 -21.71 5.94 21.42
C THR A 275 -20.97 7.28 21.51
N THR A 276 -20.67 7.90 20.38
CA THR A 276 -20.10 9.26 20.35
C THR A 276 -21.01 10.27 21.04
N GLU A 277 -22.33 10.09 20.95
CA GLU A 277 -23.36 10.91 21.59
C GLU A 277 -23.39 10.73 23.11
N GLU A 278 -23.15 9.51 23.61
CA GLU A 278 -23.02 9.26 25.05
C GLU A 278 -21.79 9.99 25.61
N LEU A 279 -20.68 9.97 24.88
CA LEU A 279 -19.48 10.73 25.26
C LEU A 279 -19.74 12.24 25.25
N ALA A 280 -20.52 12.73 24.29
CA ALA A 280 -20.87 14.14 24.19
C ALA A 280 -21.65 14.66 25.42
N LYS A 281 -22.27 13.78 26.23
CA LYS A 281 -22.90 14.17 27.51
C LYS A 281 -21.89 14.67 28.54
N HIS A 282 -20.61 14.35 28.36
CA HIS A 282 -19.50 14.81 29.20
C HIS A 282 -18.81 16.07 28.65
N ASN A 283 -19.36 16.71 27.62
CA ASN A 283 -18.84 17.97 27.12
C ASN A 283 -18.89 19.06 28.20
N THR A 284 -17.88 19.92 28.20
CA THR A 284 -17.78 21.11 29.04
C THR A 284 -17.48 22.33 28.17
N ASP A 285 -17.54 23.54 28.73
CA ASP A 285 -17.21 24.78 28.00
C ASP A 285 -15.77 24.77 27.43
N GLN A 286 -14.88 23.96 28.01
CA GLN A 286 -13.47 23.87 27.62
C GLN A 286 -13.15 22.63 26.78
N GLN A 287 -13.98 21.59 26.83
CA GLN A 287 -13.72 20.31 26.17
C GLN A 287 -14.95 19.84 25.41
N ASN A 288 -14.79 19.72 24.10
CA ASN A 288 -15.81 19.24 23.20
C ASN A 288 -15.33 17.96 22.52
N VAL A 289 -16.07 16.87 22.71
CA VAL A 289 -15.78 15.55 22.14
C VAL A 289 -15.71 15.60 20.62
N PHE A 290 -16.57 16.37 19.94
CA PHE A 290 -16.56 16.45 18.48
C PHE A 290 -15.30 17.15 17.96
N THR A 291 -14.83 18.22 18.62
CA THR A 291 -13.55 18.86 18.27
C THR A 291 -12.37 17.92 18.47
N ASN A 292 -12.40 17.10 19.52
CA ASN A 292 -11.38 16.07 19.75
C ASN A 292 -11.42 14.99 18.67
N LEU A 293 -12.61 14.52 18.30
CA LEU A 293 -12.81 13.53 17.25
C LEU A 293 -12.38 14.05 15.87
N GLU A 294 -12.69 15.31 15.52
CA GLU A 294 -12.19 15.96 14.30
C GLU A 294 -10.66 15.96 14.26
N THR A 295 -10.02 16.27 15.39
CA THR A 295 -8.55 16.24 15.50
C THR A 295 -8.01 14.82 15.33
N ILE A 296 -8.66 13.82 15.95
CA ILE A 296 -8.26 12.42 15.85
C ILE A 296 -8.44 11.87 14.43
N TRP A 297 -9.53 12.25 13.77
CA TRP A 297 -9.87 11.75 12.45
C TRP A 297 -9.20 12.50 11.30
N LYS A 298 -8.61 13.67 11.54
CA LYS A 298 -8.07 14.55 10.49
C LYS A 298 -7.19 13.82 9.46
N GLU A 299 -6.21 13.04 9.91
CA GLU A 299 -5.32 12.31 9.00
C GLU A 299 -6.04 11.18 8.26
N VAL A 300 -6.86 10.40 8.98
CA VAL A 300 -7.66 9.31 8.40
C VAL A 300 -8.65 9.84 7.36
N LEU A 301 -9.28 10.99 7.61
CA LEU A 301 -10.20 11.64 6.69
C LEU A 301 -9.48 12.09 5.42
N ASN A 302 -8.33 12.75 5.55
CA ASN A 302 -7.54 13.14 4.38
C ASN A 302 -7.18 11.91 3.52
N ILE A 303 -6.80 10.80 4.15
CA ILE A 303 -6.52 9.54 3.45
C ILE A 303 -7.78 9.00 2.77
N CYS A 304 -8.92 8.98 3.46
CA CYS A 304 -10.18 8.47 2.92
C CYS A 304 -10.72 9.32 1.77
N GLU A 305 -10.56 10.65 1.83
CA GLU A 305 -10.88 11.59 0.76
C GLU A 305 -9.98 11.37 -0.45
N GLU A 306 -8.66 11.28 -0.23
CA GLU A 306 -7.69 11.02 -1.29
C GLU A 306 -7.96 9.67 -1.98
N ALA A 307 -8.31 8.65 -1.19
CA ALA A 307 -8.66 7.32 -1.69
C ALA A 307 -9.84 7.37 -2.69
N GLN A 308 -10.77 8.31 -2.58
CA GLN A 308 -11.91 8.39 -3.50
C GLN A 308 -11.52 8.81 -4.93
N PHE A 309 -10.33 9.38 -5.13
CA PHE A 309 -9.84 9.72 -6.48
C PHE A 309 -9.25 8.50 -7.21
N TYR A 310 -9.04 7.38 -6.51
CA TYR A 310 -8.55 6.15 -7.10
C TYR A 310 -9.69 5.28 -7.64
N CYS A 311 -9.41 4.55 -8.72
CA CYS A 311 -10.29 3.48 -9.19
C CYS A 311 -10.45 2.41 -8.09
N THR A 312 -11.62 1.77 -8.02
CA THR A 312 -11.96 0.76 -7.00
C THR A 312 -10.85 -0.26 -6.75
N SER A 313 -10.21 -0.78 -7.81
CA SER A 313 -9.15 -1.79 -7.73
C SER A 313 -7.83 -1.30 -7.11
N TYR A 314 -7.63 0.01 -6.96
CA TYR A 314 -6.40 0.62 -6.45
C TYR A 314 -6.55 1.25 -5.07
N ILE A 315 -7.78 1.42 -4.58
CA ILE A 315 -8.04 1.98 -3.24
C ILE A 315 -7.34 1.14 -2.17
N ASP A 316 -7.50 -0.18 -2.22
CA ASP A 316 -6.90 -1.08 -1.25
C ASP A 316 -5.37 -0.95 -1.23
N LEU A 317 -4.74 -0.86 -2.41
CA LEU A 317 -3.29 -0.70 -2.54
C LEU A 317 -2.80 0.62 -1.94
N PHE A 318 -3.57 1.70 -2.15
CA PHE A 318 -3.30 3.00 -1.56
C PHE A 318 -3.42 2.96 -0.03
N LEU A 319 -4.48 2.36 0.51
CA LEU A 319 -4.68 2.22 1.96
C LEU A 319 -3.56 1.38 2.60
N ARG A 320 -3.14 0.28 1.97
CA ARG A 320 -2.01 -0.54 2.46
C ARG A 320 -0.70 0.26 2.46
N SER A 321 -0.42 1.07 1.44
CA SER A 321 0.76 1.97 1.42
C SER A 321 0.75 2.92 2.63
N ARG A 322 -0.38 3.57 2.90
CA ARG A 322 -0.52 4.51 4.01
C ARG A 322 -0.33 3.85 5.38
N MET A 323 -0.95 2.69 5.60
CA MET A 323 -0.78 1.94 6.85
C MET A 323 0.65 1.41 7.00
N TRP A 324 1.28 0.98 5.90
CA TRP A 324 2.67 0.53 5.91
C TRP A 324 3.64 1.65 6.29
N ALA A 325 3.48 2.81 5.67
CA ALA A 325 4.28 4.00 5.97
C ALA A 325 4.05 4.49 7.41
N LEU A 326 2.83 4.43 7.93
CA LEU A 326 2.54 4.81 9.32
C LEU A 326 3.35 3.99 10.33
N VAL A 327 3.43 2.67 10.13
CA VAL A 327 4.10 1.77 11.09
C VAL A 327 5.62 1.87 11.03
N TYR A 328 6.18 1.97 9.82
CA TYR A 328 7.63 1.90 9.64
C TYR A 328 8.31 3.25 9.40
N GLY A 329 7.55 4.30 9.10
CA GLY A 329 8.09 5.63 8.79
C GLY A 329 9.23 5.56 7.76
N ASN A 330 10.39 6.07 8.13
CA ASN A 330 11.58 6.09 7.28
C ASN A 330 12.15 4.69 6.96
N GLU A 331 11.85 3.67 7.76
CA GLU A 331 12.26 2.28 7.50
C GLU A 331 11.32 1.56 6.51
N SER A 332 10.22 2.20 6.10
CA SER A 332 9.18 1.61 5.23
C SER A 332 9.75 0.90 4.00
N PHE A 333 10.73 1.52 3.34
CA PHE A 333 11.38 0.97 2.16
C PHE A 333 12.29 -0.23 2.47
N GLU A 334 13.17 -0.12 3.45
CA GLU A 334 14.07 -1.20 3.85
C GLU A 334 13.29 -2.44 4.30
N ARG A 335 12.25 -2.23 5.12
CA ARG A 335 11.35 -3.28 5.60
C ARG A 335 10.67 -3.98 4.44
N LEU A 336 10.19 -3.23 3.45
CA LEU A 336 9.54 -3.82 2.28
C LEU A 336 10.53 -4.66 1.46
N LEU A 337 11.74 -4.15 1.21
CA LEU A 337 12.79 -4.92 0.51
C LEU A 337 13.12 -6.22 1.24
N TYR A 338 13.25 -6.18 2.56
CA TYR A 338 13.47 -7.37 3.37
C TYR A 338 12.32 -8.38 3.20
N GLN A 339 11.06 -7.94 3.23
CA GLN A 339 9.93 -8.84 3.00
C GLN A 339 9.92 -9.42 1.58
N ILE A 340 10.23 -8.62 0.56
CA ILE A 340 10.37 -9.10 -0.82
C ILE A 340 11.44 -10.19 -0.90
N SER A 341 12.58 -9.99 -0.24
CA SER A 341 13.68 -10.96 -0.23
C SER A 341 13.32 -12.28 0.45
N SER A 342 12.51 -12.23 1.52
CA SER A 342 12.10 -13.41 2.28
C SER A 342 11.11 -14.32 1.54
N MET A 343 10.55 -13.84 0.43
CA MET A 343 9.57 -14.55 -0.38
C MET A 343 10.16 -15.34 -1.55
N GLN A 344 11.45 -15.17 -1.86
CA GLN A 344 12.16 -15.89 -2.92
C GLN A 344 12.86 -17.13 -2.38
#